data_AF-A0A2G2GJQ1-F1
#
_entry.id   AF-A0A2G2GJQ1-F1
#
_cell.length_a   1.000
_cell.length_b   1.000
_cell.length_c   1.000
_cell.angle_alpha   90.00
_cell.angle_beta   90.00
_cell.angle_gamma   90.00
#
_symmetry.space_group_name_H-M   'P 1'
#
loop_
_entity.id
_entity.type
_entity.pdbx_description
1 polymer ?
#
loop_
_entity_poly.entity_id
_entity_poly.type
_entity_poly.pdbx_seq_one_letter_code
_entity_poly.pdbx_strand_id
1 'polypeptide(L)'
;MDTYTYSAENVAKRLSQLRKYLKLNQKEFAKSIDVGYTQYNNWEKAKQRLSLEGGLKINAVYGTTLDFLFLNRRDTLPHAMAVAFAPKPLALSSKVSNEAPDD
;
A
#
# COMPACT_ATOMS: atom_id res chain seq x y z
N MET A 1 25.01 8.59 7.41
CA MET A 1 23.83 9.16 8.09
C MET A 1 22.92 9.65 6.99
N ASP A 2 21.66 9.22 6.96
CA ASP A 2 20.53 9.64 6.09
C ASP A 2 19.73 8.43 5.55
N THR A 3 19.25 7.56 6.44
CA THR A 3 18.47 6.36 6.02
C THR A 3 16.98 6.64 5.83
N TYR A 4 16.52 7.88 6.00
CA TYR A 4 15.09 8.24 6.00
C TYR A 4 14.70 9.36 5.02
N THR A 5 15.61 9.81 4.17
CA THR A 5 15.33 10.92 3.25
C THR A 5 14.51 10.44 2.05
N TYR A 6 13.31 11.00 1.90
CA TYR A 6 12.52 10.85 0.68
C TYR A 6 13.30 11.41 -0.52
N SER A 7 13.50 10.59 -1.56
CA SER A 7 13.97 11.05 -2.87
C SER A 7 13.30 10.23 -3.96
N ALA A 8 13.08 10.86 -5.13
CA ALA A 8 12.47 10.19 -6.27
C ALA A 8 13.33 9.02 -6.76
N GLU A 9 14.67 9.15 -6.72
CA GLU A 9 15.60 8.07 -7.08
C GLU A 9 15.46 6.86 -6.15
N ASN A 10 15.32 7.10 -4.85
CA ASN A 10 15.16 6.01 -3.87
C ASN A 10 13.82 5.27 -4.04
N VAL A 11 12.74 6.01 -4.33
CA VAL A 11 11.44 5.42 -4.66
C VAL A 11 11.53 4.61 -5.96
N ALA A 12 12.15 5.16 -7.00
CA ALA A 12 12.35 4.49 -8.28
C ALA A 12 13.13 3.17 -8.14
N LYS A 13 14.21 3.16 -7.36
CA LYS A 13 14.98 1.94 -7.03
C LYS A 13 14.11 0.88 -6.37
N ARG A 14 13.27 1.27 -5.39
CA ARG A 14 12.36 0.34 -4.70
C ARG A 14 11.27 -0.22 -5.61
N LEU A 15 10.70 0.61 -6.48
CA LEU A 15 9.75 0.16 -7.51
C LEU A 15 10.40 -0.88 -8.43
N SER A 16 11.65 -0.63 -8.85
CA SER A 16 12.42 -1.58 -9.66
C SER A 16 12.70 -2.88 -8.92
N GLN A 17 13.07 -2.82 -7.64
CA GLN A 17 13.32 -3.99 -6.80
C GLN A 17 12.05 -4.82 -6.61
N LEU A 18 10.91 -4.18 -6.29
CA LEU A 18 9.61 -4.84 -6.15
C LEU A 18 9.21 -5.54 -7.46
N ARG A 19 9.29 -4.84 -8.59
CA ARG A 19 8.98 -5.43 -9.89
C ARG A 19 9.86 -6.63 -10.24
N LYS A 20 11.17 -6.51 -10.01
CA LYS A 20 12.14 -7.59 -10.26
C LYS A 20 11.90 -8.80 -9.34
N TYR A 21 11.54 -8.56 -8.08
CA TYR A 21 11.15 -9.60 -7.13
C TYR A 21 9.92 -10.38 -7.64
N LEU A 22 8.94 -9.67 -8.19
CA LEU A 22 7.76 -10.26 -8.83
C LEU A 22 8.04 -10.89 -10.21
N LYS A 23 9.26 -10.77 -10.72
CA LYS A 23 9.71 -11.25 -12.05
C LYS A 23 8.89 -10.70 -13.21
N LEU A 24 8.35 -9.48 -13.07
CA LEU A 24 7.57 -8.81 -14.10
C LEU A 24 8.43 -7.84 -14.91
N ASN A 25 8.11 -7.68 -16.19
CA ASN A 25 8.60 -6.54 -16.96
C ASN A 25 7.80 -5.26 -16.65
N GLN A 26 8.26 -4.11 -17.13
CA GLN A 26 7.63 -2.82 -16.82
C GLN A 26 6.20 -2.70 -17.34
N LYS A 27 5.88 -3.30 -18.50
CA LYS A 27 4.53 -3.26 -19.08
C LYS A 27 3.57 -4.13 -18.27
N GLU A 28 4.01 -5.32 -17.87
CA GLU A 28 3.24 -6.23 -17.01
C GLU A 28 2.95 -5.62 -15.66
N PHE A 29 3.98 -5.02 -15.03
CA PHE A 29 3.81 -4.35 -13.74
C PHE A 29 2.83 -3.17 -13.85
N ALA A 30 2.99 -2.31 -14.86
CA ALA A 30 2.06 -1.19 -15.08
C ALA A 30 0.62 -1.68 -15.29
N LYS A 31 0.43 -2.72 -16.11
CA LYS A 31 -0.89 -3.33 -16.35
C LYS A 31 -1.50 -3.91 -15.07
N SER A 32 -0.70 -4.56 -14.22
CA SER A 32 -1.18 -5.20 -12.99
C SER A 32 -1.81 -4.23 -11.99
N ILE A 33 -1.36 -2.98 -11.98
CA ILE A 33 -1.85 -1.92 -11.08
C ILE A 33 -2.74 -0.91 -11.80
N ASP A 34 -3.19 -1.20 -13.01
CA ASP A 34 -4.02 -0.33 -13.85
C ASP A 34 -3.45 1.10 -14.01
N VAL A 35 -2.19 1.17 -14.47
CA VAL A 35 -1.55 2.44 -14.85
C VAL A 35 -0.90 2.34 -16.23
N GLY A 36 -0.74 3.49 -16.89
CA GLY A 36 -0.08 3.56 -18.18
C GLY A 36 1.40 3.17 -18.11
N TYR A 37 1.90 2.42 -19.10
CA TYR A 37 3.32 2.02 -19.18
C TYR A 37 4.28 3.21 -19.06
N THR A 38 4.01 4.30 -19.81
CA THR A 38 4.86 5.51 -19.79
C THR A 38 4.89 6.14 -18.40
N GLN A 39 3.75 6.14 -17.70
CA GLN A 39 3.63 6.69 -16.35
C GLN A 39 4.49 5.88 -15.38
N TYR A 40 4.37 4.55 -15.40
CA TYR A 40 5.20 3.68 -14.57
C TYR A 40 6.70 3.80 -14.90
N ASN A 41 7.07 3.84 -16.19
CA ASN A 41 8.46 4.02 -16.61
C ASN A 41 9.03 5.37 -16.14
N ASN A 42 8.22 6.44 -16.09
CA ASN A 42 8.66 7.72 -15.54
C ASN A 42 8.91 7.64 -14.03
N TRP A 43 8.11 6.88 -13.29
CA TRP A 43 8.34 6.61 -11.87
C TRP A 43 9.59 5.76 -11.64
N GLU A 44 9.79 4.67 -12.37
CA GLU A 44 10.96 3.78 -12.22
C GLU A 44 12.27 4.44 -12.70
N LYS A 45 12.20 5.52 -13.48
CA LYS A 45 13.36 6.34 -13.89
C LYS A 45 13.54 7.61 -13.05
N ALA A 46 12.74 7.81 -12.00
CA ALA A 46 12.72 9.03 -11.20
C ALA A 46 12.47 10.33 -12.00
N LYS A 47 11.99 10.23 -13.25
CA LYS A 47 11.61 11.39 -14.07
C LYS A 47 10.36 12.09 -13.54
N GLN A 48 9.52 11.31 -12.85
CA GLN A 48 8.34 11.81 -12.16
C GLN A 48 8.25 11.15 -10.79
N ARG A 49 7.80 11.92 -9.79
CA ARG A 49 7.49 11.37 -8.47
C ARG A 49 6.34 10.37 -8.58
N LEU A 50 6.43 9.26 -7.85
CA LEU A 50 5.31 8.34 -7.67
C LEU A 50 4.14 9.12 -7.05
N SER A 51 2.98 9.07 -7.70
CA SER A 51 1.77 9.69 -7.17
C SER A 51 1.21 8.87 -5.99
N LEU A 52 0.48 9.53 -5.10
CA LEU A 52 -0.21 8.86 -3.99
C LEU A 52 -1.15 7.76 -4.52
N GLU A 53 -1.93 8.07 -5.55
CA GLU A 53 -2.83 7.12 -6.20
C GLU A 53 -2.07 5.89 -6.74
N GLY A 54 -0.91 6.10 -7.38
CA GLY A 54 -0.06 5.00 -7.85
C GLY A 54 0.45 4.13 -6.69
N GLY A 55 0.84 4.75 -5.58
CA GLY A 55 1.21 4.03 -4.35
C GLY A 55 0.07 3.21 -3.78
N LEU A 56 -1.15 3.76 -3.75
CA LEU A 56 -2.36 3.06 -3.29
C LEU A 56 -2.73 1.89 -4.20
N LYS A 57 -2.62 2.06 -5.52
CA LYS A 57 -2.84 0.97 -6.49
C LYS A 57 -1.84 -0.18 -6.28
N ILE A 58 -0.56 0.12 -6.05
CA ILE A 58 0.45 -0.90 -5.74
C ILE A 58 0.12 -1.59 -4.39
N ASN A 59 -0.27 -0.82 -3.37
CA ASN A 59 -0.71 -1.37 -2.08
C ASN A 59 -1.90 -2.32 -2.24
N ALA A 60 -2.92 -1.93 -3.02
CA ALA A 60 -4.12 -2.73 -3.23
C ALA A 60 -3.82 -4.08 -3.92
N VAL A 61 -2.87 -4.11 -4.85
CA VAL A 61 -2.54 -5.32 -5.63
C VAL A 61 -1.54 -6.23 -4.91
N TYR A 62 -0.55 -5.66 -4.23
CA TYR A 62 0.59 -6.40 -3.68
C TYR A 62 0.70 -6.38 -2.16
N GLY A 63 -0.18 -5.65 -1.47
CA GLY A 63 -0.15 -5.50 -0.01
C GLY A 63 1.03 -4.69 0.53
N THR A 64 1.80 -4.01 -0.32
CA THR A 64 2.97 -3.22 0.11
C THR A 64 2.54 -1.98 0.88
N THR A 65 3.24 -1.62 1.95
CA THR A 65 2.94 -0.39 2.70
C THR A 65 3.49 0.84 1.98
N LEU A 66 2.81 1.99 2.13
CA LEU A 66 3.30 3.26 1.59
C LEU A 66 4.63 3.66 2.25
N ASP A 67 4.80 3.37 3.54
CA ASP A 67 6.04 3.55 4.28
C ASP A 67 7.22 2.80 3.66
N PHE A 68 7.01 1.56 3.19
CA PHE A 68 8.03 0.82 2.46
C PHE A 68 8.35 1.53 1.12
N LEU A 69 7.33 1.88 0.34
CA LEU A 69 7.51 2.51 -0.98
C LEU A 69 8.24 3.85 -0.90
N PHE A 70 7.91 4.68 0.08
CA PHE A 70 8.41 6.05 0.19
C PHE A 70 9.60 6.23 1.12
N LEU A 71 9.64 5.50 2.25
CA LEU A 71 10.59 5.73 3.35
C LEU A 71 11.50 4.53 3.64
N ASN A 72 11.36 3.41 2.91
CA ASN A 72 12.09 2.16 3.16
C ASN A 72 11.89 1.61 4.59
N ARG A 73 10.80 1.97 5.25
CA ARG A 73 10.44 1.41 6.56
C ARG A 73 9.81 0.04 6.36
N ARG A 74 10.40 -0.97 6.99
CA ARG A 74 9.90 -2.36 6.98
C ARG A 74 9.00 -2.65 8.18
N ASP A 75 9.11 -1.82 9.21
CA ASP A 75 8.34 -1.93 10.44
C ASP A 75 7.14 -0.99 10.34
N THR A 76 5.94 -1.54 10.54
CA THR A 76 4.71 -0.74 10.59
C THR A 76 4.44 -0.32 12.03
N LEU A 77 3.99 0.93 12.16
CA LEU A 77 3.45 1.62 13.33
C LEU A 77 3.88 1.07 14.72
N PRO A 78 4.65 1.84 15.53
CA PRO A 78 4.98 1.46 16.90
C PRO A 78 3.80 0.86 17.66
N HIS A 79 4.02 -0.29 18.31
CA HIS A 79 2.97 -1.11 18.91
C HIS A 79 2.02 -0.32 19.83
N ALA A 80 2.55 0.63 20.60
CA ALA A 80 1.75 1.50 21.46
C ALA A 80 0.71 2.33 20.70
N MET A 81 1.05 2.85 19.51
CA MET A 81 0.12 3.58 18.65
C MET A 81 -0.87 2.65 17.96
N ALA A 82 -0.42 1.45 17.56
CA ALA A 82 -1.32 0.44 16.98
C ALA A 82 -2.42 0.04 17.97
N VAL A 83 -2.08 -0.10 19.26
CA VAL A 83 -3.06 -0.36 20.34
C VAL A 83 -4.00 0.83 20.54
N ALA A 84 -3.50 2.07 20.52
CA ALA A 84 -4.31 3.27 20.72
C ALA A 84 -5.32 3.53 19.58
N PHE A 85 -4.98 3.15 18.34
CA PHE A 85 -5.83 3.35 17.15
C PHE A 85 -6.56 2.08 16.69
N ALA A 86 -6.46 0.99 17.43
CA ALA A 86 -7.23 -0.21 17.13
C ALA A 86 -8.72 0.13 17.16
N PRO A 87 -9.51 -0.30 16.17
CA PRO A 87 -10.95 -0.07 16.19
C PRO A 87 -11.51 -0.72 17.47
N LYS A 88 -12.26 0.06 18.25
CA LYS A 88 -13.03 -0.49 19.37
C LYS A 88 -13.86 -1.65 18.80
N PRO A 89 -13.80 -2.86 19.35
CA PRO A 89 -14.57 -3.98 18.81
C PRO A 89 -16.02 -3.51 18.73
N LEU A 90 -16.57 -3.52 17.51
CA LEU A 90 -17.98 -3.33 17.31
C LEU A 90 -18.64 -4.41 18.15
N ALA A 91 -19.21 -4.03 19.29
CA ALA A 91 -20.05 -4.91 20.05
C ALA A 91 -21.11 -5.38 19.06
N LEU A 92 -21.01 -6.65 18.65
CA LEU A 92 -22.01 -7.31 17.83
C LEU A 92 -23.28 -7.26 18.67
N SER A 93 -24.11 -6.25 18.46
CA SER A 93 -25.38 -6.07 19.16
C SER A 93 -26.36 -7.08 18.60
N SER A 94 -26.15 -8.35 18.95
CA SER A 94 -27.16 -9.39 18.86
C SER A 94 -28.22 -9.10 19.93
N LYS A 95 -29.18 -8.24 19.59
CA LYS A 95 -30.46 -8.15 20.31
C LYS A 95 -31.47 -8.94 19.48
N VAL A 96 -31.48 -10.24 19.75
CA VAL A 96 -32.63 -11.16 19.88
C VAL A 96 -33.87 -10.79 19.04
N SER A 97 -34.17 -11.65 18.04
CA SER A 97 -35.51 -11.76 17.46
C SER A 97 -36.53 -12.02 18.56
N ASN A 98 -37.57 -11.20 18.64
CA ASN A 98 -38.80 -11.61 19.29
C ASN A 98 -39.64 -12.40 18.28
N GLU A 99 -39.82 -13.68 18.57
CA GLU A 99 -40.86 -14.53 17.96
C GLU A 99 -42.23 -13.92 18.24
N ALA A 100 -43.07 -13.85 17.21
CA ALA A 100 -44.49 -13.55 17.35
C ALA A 100 -45.22 -14.80 17.84
N PRO A 101 -46.09 -14.74 18.87
CA PRO A 101 -47.02 -15.82 19.11
C PRO A 101 -48.20 -15.71 18.13
N ASP A 102 -48.52 -16.86 17.55
CA ASP A 102 -49.73 -17.19 16.79
C ASP A 102 -50.97 -16.97 17.67
N ASP A 103 -51.93 -16.16 17.22
CA ASP A 103 -53.38 -16.21 17.52
C ASP A 103 -54.17 -15.23 16.62
#